data_AF-A0A9P5PXQ4-F1
#
_entry.id   AF-A0A9P5PXQ4-F1
#
_cell.length_a   1.000
_cell.length_b   1.000
_cell.length_c   1.000
_cell.angle_alpha   90.00
_cell.angle_beta   90.00
_cell.angle_gamma   90.00
#
_symmetry.space_group_name_H-M   'P 1'
#
loop_
_entity.id
_entity.type
_entity.pdbx_description
1 polymer ?
#
loop_
_entity_poly.entity_id
_entity_poly.type
_entity_poly.pdbx_seq_one_letter_code
_entity_poly.pdbx_strand_id
1 'polypeptide(L)'
;MDSKSIITYRPYTGEQDLAHVMALVQSELSEPYVIYTFRYFLCQWPHLAFLAHSSSSQTPHGQNRPVGVIVCKQSMHRSSTNRGYIAMLSVDKAFRKRGIASALVRSSMEAMKEDGVDEIVLETEHDNHAALSLYESLGFIREKRLYRFYLNGKDAFRLILTLPPQSSVHSEDDDESSSGAFRGENRYPVNSRQRGILGPKKYRAIRVTPYSDDDEEYVSRR
;
A
#
# COMPACT_ATOMS: atom_id res chain seq x y z
N MET A 1 -29.74 4.82 26.82
CA MET A 1 -28.87 5.83 26.18
C MET A 1 -27.67 5.09 25.63
N ASP A 2 -27.64 4.81 24.32
CA ASP A 2 -26.52 4.11 23.69
C ASP A 2 -25.28 5.00 23.76
N SER A 3 -24.36 4.65 24.65
CA SER A 3 -23.05 5.28 24.73
C SER A 3 -22.30 4.91 23.45
N LYS A 4 -22.33 5.79 22.43
CA LYS A 4 -21.62 5.59 21.17
C LYS A 4 -20.15 5.34 21.47
N SER A 5 -19.66 4.12 21.21
CA SER A 5 -18.26 3.78 21.42
C SER A 5 -17.37 4.75 20.63
N ILE A 6 -16.40 5.38 21.27
CA ILE A 6 -15.47 6.28 20.58
C ILE A 6 -14.54 5.41 19.73
N ILE A 7 -14.35 5.78 18.47
CA ILE A 7 -13.40 5.12 17.57
C ILE A 7 -12.14 5.98 17.50
N THR A 8 -10.99 5.38 17.82
CA THR A 8 -9.68 6.00 17.66
C THR A 8 -8.92 5.33 16.53
N TYR A 9 -8.10 6.10 15.83
CA TYR A 9 -7.30 5.62 14.70
C TYR A 9 -5.83 5.83 15.04
N ARG A 10 -5.00 4.85 14.72
CA ARG A 10 -3.54 4.97 14.84
C ARG A 10 -2.84 4.23 13.71
N PRO A 11 -1.60 4.62 13.35
CA PRO A 11 -0.76 3.83 12.46
C PRO A 11 -0.48 2.43 13.01
N TYR A 12 -0.12 1.51 12.12
CA TYR A 12 0.46 0.22 12.49
C TYR A 12 1.81 0.42 13.19
N THR A 13 2.04 -0.30 14.28
CA THR A 13 3.23 -0.08 15.14
C THR A 13 4.21 -1.24 15.19
N GLY A 14 3.87 -2.40 14.62
CA GLY A 14 4.75 -3.57 14.60
C GLY A 14 4.04 -4.90 14.82
N GLU A 15 4.83 -5.96 14.96
CA GLU A 15 4.40 -7.36 15.02
C GLU A 15 3.36 -7.67 16.12
N GLN A 16 3.29 -6.87 17.18
CA GLN A 16 2.25 -6.95 18.22
C GLN A 16 0.83 -6.79 17.67
N ASP A 17 0.69 -6.07 16.56
CA ASP A 17 -0.59 -5.85 15.87
C ASP A 17 -0.88 -6.98 14.87
N LEU A 18 0.14 -7.71 14.40
CA LEU A 18 0.04 -8.62 13.25
C LEU A 18 -1.02 -9.70 13.46
N ALA A 19 -1.00 -10.39 14.61
CA ALA A 19 -1.96 -11.45 14.89
C ALA A 19 -3.41 -10.93 14.85
N HIS A 20 -3.64 -9.70 15.32
CA HIS A 20 -4.96 -9.09 15.33
C HIS A 20 -5.41 -8.63 13.93
N VAL A 21 -4.47 -8.06 13.16
CA VAL A 21 -4.71 -7.68 11.75
C VAL A 21 -5.07 -8.91 10.93
N MET A 22 -4.28 -9.98 11.03
CA MET A 22 -4.54 -11.23 10.33
C MET A 22 -5.92 -11.79 10.69
N ALA A 23 -6.25 -11.85 11.98
CA ALA A 23 -7.52 -12.38 12.43
C ALA A 23 -8.73 -11.57 11.93
N LEU A 24 -8.61 -10.23 11.81
CA LEU A 24 -9.67 -9.36 11.29
C LEU A 24 -9.79 -9.41 9.76
N VAL A 25 -8.68 -9.57 9.04
CA VAL A 25 -8.68 -9.68 7.58
C VAL A 25 -9.26 -11.03 7.16
N GLN A 26 -8.82 -12.12 7.79
CA GLN A 26 -9.27 -13.48 7.47
C GLN A 26 -10.75 -13.73 7.81
N SER A 27 -11.32 -12.99 8.75
CA SER A 27 -12.75 -13.13 9.08
C SER A 27 -13.67 -12.42 8.08
N GLU A 28 -13.14 -11.50 7.26
CA GLU A 28 -13.96 -10.61 6.44
C GLU A 28 -13.66 -10.65 4.93
N LEU A 29 -12.44 -11.01 4.52
CA LEU A 29 -12.09 -11.12 3.11
C LEU A 29 -12.20 -12.56 2.62
N SER A 30 -12.58 -12.72 1.35
CA SER A 30 -12.74 -14.01 0.67
C SER A 30 -11.40 -14.68 0.32
N GLU A 31 -10.34 -13.90 0.20
CA GLU A 31 -9.02 -14.37 -0.23
C GLU A 31 -8.15 -14.85 0.96
N PRO A 32 -7.59 -16.08 0.88
CA PRO A 32 -6.75 -16.62 1.93
C PRO A 32 -5.33 -16.05 1.84
N TYR A 33 -4.99 -15.13 2.74
CA TYR A 33 -3.63 -14.59 2.84
C TYR A 33 -2.76 -15.40 3.81
N VAL A 34 -1.55 -15.73 3.37
CA VAL A 34 -0.51 -16.31 4.23
C VAL A 34 0.22 -15.21 5.00
N ILE A 35 0.80 -15.54 6.15
CA ILE A 35 1.50 -14.58 7.03
C ILE A 35 2.57 -13.74 6.30
N TYR A 36 3.26 -14.34 5.32
CA TYR A 36 4.29 -13.65 4.53
C TYR A 36 3.73 -12.48 3.72
N THR A 37 2.49 -12.58 3.23
CA THR A 37 1.83 -11.49 2.51
C THR A 37 1.62 -10.30 3.44
N PHE A 38 1.12 -10.52 4.65
CA PHE A 38 0.96 -9.45 5.64
C PHE A 38 2.30 -8.79 5.99
N ARG A 39 3.33 -9.57 6.29
CA ARG A 39 4.67 -9.04 6.61
C ARG A 39 5.28 -8.27 5.45
N TYR A 40 5.11 -8.73 4.22
CA TYR A 40 5.57 -8.00 3.03
C TYR A 40 5.05 -6.57 3.03
N PHE A 41 3.73 -6.38 3.19
CA PHE A 41 3.14 -5.04 3.24
C PHE A 41 3.53 -4.27 4.52
N LEU A 42 3.30 -4.88 5.68
CA LEU A 42 3.38 -4.19 6.97
C LEU A 42 4.81 -3.87 7.41
N CYS A 43 5.83 -4.61 6.93
CA CYS A 43 7.22 -4.27 7.19
C CYS A 43 7.78 -3.23 6.21
N GLN A 44 7.28 -3.16 4.98
CA GLN A 44 7.78 -2.24 3.96
C GLN A 44 7.07 -0.89 4.00
N TRP A 45 5.76 -0.87 4.28
CA TRP A 45 4.95 0.35 4.35
C TRP A 45 4.13 0.42 5.65
N PRO A 46 4.76 0.34 6.83
CA PRO A 46 4.05 0.43 8.11
C PRO A 46 3.30 1.76 8.26
N HIS A 47 3.83 2.85 7.71
CA HIS A 47 3.26 4.19 7.78
C HIS A 47 2.01 4.38 6.90
N LEU A 48 1.79 3.51 5.91
CA LEU A 48 0.58 3.52 5.08
C LEU A 48 -0.55 2.66 5.65
N ALA A 49 -0.28 1.89 6.71
CA ALA A 49 -1.25 1.01 7.36
C ALA A 49 -1.81 1.64 8.64
N PHE A 50 -3.13 1.58 8.80
CA PHE A 50 -3.84 2.18 9.94
C PHE A 50 -4.80 1.18 10.58
N LEU A 51 -4.97 1.31 11.89
CA LEU A 51 -5.84 0.50 12.73
C LEU A 51 -6.88 1.37 13.44
N ALA A 52 -8.13 0.94 13.42
CA ALA A 52 -9.22 1.54 14.17
C ALA A 52 -9.49 0.72 15.44
N HIS A 53 -9.55 1.38 16.59
CA HIS A 53 -9.85 0.76 17.89
C HIS A 53 -11.12 1.36 18.47
N SER A 54 -11.93 0.52 19.12
CA SER A 54 -13.11 0.96 19.85
C SER A 54 -12.78 1.11 21.33
N SER A 55 -13.24 2.21 21.93
CA SER A 55 -13.14 2.44 23.38
C SER A 55 -14.08 1.56 24.21
N SER A 56 -14.98 0.80 23.56
CA SER A 56 -15.93 -0.05 24.27
C SER A 56 -15.23 -1.28 24.83
N SER A 57 -15.50 -1.57 26.11
CA SER A 57 -15.14 -2.81 26.79
C SER A 57 -15.84 -4.06 26.21
N GLN A 58 -16.78 -3.88 25.26
CA GLN A 58 -17.43 -4.96 24.51
C GLN A 58 -16.79 -5.16 23.12
N THR A 59 -15.46 -5.22 23.05
CA THR A 59 -14.86 -5.93 21.92
C THR A 59 -15.12 -7.42 22.14
N PRO A 60 -15.77 -8.15 21.21
CA PRO A 60 -16.06 -9.57 21.39
C PRO A 60 -14.79 -10.43 21.53
N HIS A 61 -13.61 -9.83 21.40
CA HIS A 61 -12.33 -10.47 21.16
C HIS A 61 -11.18 -9.95 22.06
N GLY A 62 -11.51 -9.23 23.15
CA GLY A 62 -10.55 -8.80 24.16
C GLY A 62 -10.10 -7.34 24.05
N GLN A 63 -9.55 -6.83 25.16
CA GLN A 63 -8.98 -5.48 25.26
C GLN A 63 -7.93 -5.26 24.16
N ASN A 64 -7.97 -4.10 23.50
CA ASN A 64 -6.98 -3.64 22.51
C ASN A 64 -6.98 -4.35 21.12
N ARG A 65 -8.02 -5.11 20.76
CA ARG A 65 -8.15 -5.61 19.37
C ARG A 65 -8.69 -4.52 18.44
N PRO A 66 -8.08 -4.29 17.26
CA PRO A 66 -8.64 -3.41 16.24
C PRO A 66 -9.99 -3.92 15.72
N VAL A 67 -10.90 -2.99 15.48
CA VAL A 67 -12.21 -3.19 14.84
C VAL A 67 -12.19 -2.82 13.35
N GLY A 68 -11.08 -2.24 12.88
CA GLY A 68 -10.86 -1.92 11.48
C GLY A 68 -9.37 -1.86 11.17
N VAL A 69 -9.01 -2.21 9.94
CA VAL A 69 -7.64 -2.15 9.42
C VAL A 69 -7.64 -1.79 7.94
N ILE A 70 -6.67 -0.99 7.54
CA ILE A 70 -6.26 -0.81 6.14
C ILE A 70 -4.78 -1.13 6.00
N VAL A 71 -4.43 -1.84 4.93
CA VAL A 71 -3.05 -2.19 4.58
C VAL A 71 -2.82 -1.77 3.12
N CYS A 72 -1.70 -1.09 2.89
CA CYS A 72 -1.38 -0.52 1.60
C CYS A 72 0.09 -0.74 1.21
N LYS A 73 0.42 -0.51 -0.06
CA LYS A 73 1.79 -0.32 -0.56
C LYS A 73 1.90 0.96 -1.38
N GLN A 74 3.13 1.37 -1.62
CA GLN A 74 3.48 2.39 -2.60
C GLN A 74 4.73 1.97 -3.37
N SER A 75 4.68 2.07 -4.69
CA SER A 75 5.80 1.69 -5.55
C SER A 75 5.75 2.41 -6.89
N MET A 76 6.91 2.61 -7.51
CA MET A 76 6.99 3.14 -8.86
C MET A 76 6.47 2.09 -9.86
N HIS A 77 5.41 2.41 -10.58
CA HIS A 77 4.83 1.60 -11.64
C HIS A 77 5.39 2.03 -13.00
N ARG A 78 5.78 1.05 -13.83
CA ARG A 78 6.38 1.27 -15.17
C ARG A 78 7.49 2.33 -15.18
N SER A 79 8.24 2.42 -14.08
CA SER A 79 9.32 3.38 -13.85
C SER A 79 8.95 4.87 -14.04
N SER A 80 7.66 5.23 -14.02
CA SER A 80 7.21 6.58 -14.36
C SER A 80 6.05 7.13 -13.52
N THR A 81 5.29 6.26 -12.84
CA THR A 81 4.14 6.67 -12.03
C THR A 81 4.28 6.17 -10.61
N ASN A 82 4.34 7.06 -9.63
CA ASN A 82 4.35 6.71 -8.22
C ASN A 82 2.95 6.28 -7.80
N ARG A 83 2.73 4.98 -7.64
CA ARG A 83 1.39 4.40 -7.45
C ARG A 83 1.21 3.86 -6.03
N GLY A 84 0.15 4.33 -5.38
CA GLY A 84 -0.41 3.74 -4.16
C GLY A 84 -1.33 2.56 -4.49
N TYR A 85 -1.38 1.57 -3.61
CA TYR A 85 -2.25 0.41 -3.75
C TYR A 85 -2.89 0.04 -2.41
N ILE A 86 -4.22 -0.04 -2.39
CA ILE A 86 -4.98 -0.51 -1.22
C ILE A 86 -5.10 -2.03 -1.34
N ALA A 87 -4.30 -2.74 -0.56
CA ALA A 87 -4.23 -4.20 -0.61
C ALA A 87 -5.35 -4.88 0.17
N MET A 88 -5.63 -4.37 1.38
CA MET A 88 -6.62 -4.96 2.28
C MET A 88 -7.34 -3.83 3.04
N LEU A 89 -8.66 -3.93 3.12
CA LEU A 89 -9.49 -3.10 3.97
C LEU A 89 -10.53 -3.99 4.65
N SER A 90 -10.53 -4.01 5.98
CA SER A 90 -11.49 -4.79 6.76
C SER A 90 -12.04 -3.97 7.91
N VAL A 91 -13.34 -4.09 8.17
CA VAL A 91 -14.03 -3.53 9.33
C VAL A 91 -14.95 -4.61 9.89
N ASP A 92 -14.83 -4.84 11.20
CA ASP A 92 -15.65 -5.75 11.98
C ASP A 92 -17.14 -5.45 11.73
N LYS A 93 -17.92 -6.50 11.44
CA LYS A 93 -19.35 -6.40 11.12
C LYS A 93 -20.14 -5.60 12.14
N ALA A 94 -19.84 -5.73 13.44
CA ALA A 94 -20.52 -5.02 14.52
C ALA A 94 -20.23 -3.50 14.51
N PHE A 95 -19.17 -3.07 13.83
CA PHE A 95 -18.71 -1.69 13.76
C PHE A 95 -18.93 -1.03 12.38
N ARG A 96 -19.56 -1.74 11.43
CA ARG A 96 -19.89 -1.21 10.10
C ARG A 96 -20.95 -0.11 10.15
N LYS A 97 -21.08 0.62 9.03
CA LYS A 97 -22.03 1.75 8.86
C LYS A 97 -21.78 2.91 9.84
N ARG A 98 -20.55 3.04 10.33
CA ARG A 98 -20.09 4.09 11.26
C ARG A 98 -18.99 4.99 10.66
N GLY A 99 -18.74 4.91 9.35
CA GLY A 99 -17.72 5.70 8.65
C GLY A 99 -16.26 5.25 8.86
N ILE A 100 -16.03 4.13 9.57
CA ILE A 100 -14.68 3.64 9.91
C ILE A 100 -13.84 3.35 8.66
N ALA A 101 -14.42 2.63 7.69
CA ALA A 101 -13.73 2.30 6.45
C ALA A 101 -13.31 3.58 5.69
N SER A 102 -14.22 4.56 5.58
CA SER A 102 -13.92 5.84 4.93
C SER A 102 -12.82 6.62 5.66
N ALA A 103 -12.80 6.59 7.00
CA ALA A 103 -11.76 7.23 7.78
C ALA A 103 -10.39 6.57 7.57
N LEU A 104 -10.33 5.23 7.60
CA LEU A 104 -9.11 4.47 7.33
C LEU A 104 -8.55 4.75 5.94
N VAL A 105 -9.40 4.72 4.90
CA VAL A 105 -8.98 5.01 3.52
C VAL A 105 -8.44 6.43 3.41
N ARG A 106 -9.10 7.43 4.01
CA ARG A 106 -8.61 8.81 4.01
C ARG A 106 -7.25 8.95 4.71
N SER A 107 -7.04 8.27 5.85
CA SER A 107 -5.75 8.29 6.54
C SER A 107 -4.62 7.75 5.67
N SER A 108 -4.81 6.60 5.02
CA SER A 108 -3.81 6.05 4.09
C SER A 108 -3.62 6.91 2.84
N MET A 109 -4.70 7.49 2.29
CA MET A 109 -4.62 8.40 1.15
C MET A 109 -3.78 9.64 1.48
N GLU A 110 -3.95 10.20 2.67
CA GLU A 110 -3.18 11.37 3.09
C GLU A 110 -1.69 11.04 3.24
N ALA A 111 -1.36 9.92 3.88
CA ALA A 111 0.02 9.44 3.97
C ALA A 111 0.65 9.18 2.58
N MET A 112 -0.10 8.61 1.64
CA MET A 112 0.36 8.41 0.26
C MET A 112 0.59 9.73 -0.49
N LYS A 113 -0.27 10.74 -0.27
CA LYS A 113 -0.11 12.07 -0.88
C LYS A 113 1.14 12.79 -0.36
N GLU A 114 1.41 12.68 0.93
CA GLU A 114 2.63 13.21 1.57
C GLU A 114 3.88 12.56 0.96
N ASP A 115 3.80 11.28 0.60
CA ASP A 115 4.84 10.53 -0.11
C ASP A 115 4.83 10.71 -1.64
N GLY A 116 4.05 11.69 -2.15
CA GLY A 116 4.06 12.09 -3.56
C GLY A 116 3.45 11.08 -4.54
N VAL A 117 2.46 10.28 -4.11
CA VAL A 117 1.72 9.39 -5.03
C VAL A 117 0.97 10.19 -6.09
N ASP A 118 1.04 9.72 -7.34
CA ASP A 118 0.31 10.25 -8.49
C ASP A 118 -1.11 9.66 -8.59
N GLU A 119 -1.26 8.38 -8.21
CA GLU A 119 -2.54 7.68 -8.29
C GLU A 119 -2.63 6.52 -7.30
N ILE A 120 -3.85 6.21 -6.86
CA ILE A 120 -4.15 5.11 -5.94
C ILE A 120 -5.08 4.13 -6.62
N VAL A 121 -4.74 2.84 -6.61
CA VAL A 121 -5.55 1.78 -7.22
C VAL A 121 -5.92 0.68 -6.23
N LEU A 122 -7.00 -0.05 -6.56
CA LEU A 122 -7.44 -1.25 -5.84
C LEU A 122 -8.36 -2.11 -6.70
N GLU A 123 -8.58 -3.35 -6.28
CA GLU A 123 -9.60 -4.23 -6.85
C GLU A 123 -10.65 -4.59 -5.80
N THR A 124 -11.90 -4.70 -6.26
CA THR A 124 -13.00 -5.22 -5.45
C THR A 124 -13.93 -6.10 -6.28
N GLU A 125 -14.55 -7.11 -5.66
CA GLU A 125 -15.53 -7.97 -6.33
C GLU A 125 -16.61 -7.12 -7.02
N HIS A 126 -16.96 -7.47 -8.25
CA HIS A 126 -17.88 -6.67 -9.06
C HIS A 126 -19.28 -6.49 -8.43
N ASP A 127 -19.68 -7.41 -7.55
CA ASP A 127 -20.95 -7.43 -6.80
C ASP A 127 -20.82 -6.89 -5.36
N ASN A 128 -19.63 -6.42 -4.95
CA ASN A 128 -19.42 -5.78 -3.66
C ASN A 128 -19.90 -4.31 -3.68
N HIS A 129 -21.23 -4.13 -3.75
CA HIS A 129 -21.86 -2.81 -3.82
C HIS A 129 -21.48 -1.88 -2.66
N ALA A 130 -21.21 -2.43 -1.46
CA ALA A 130 -20.78 -1.64 -0.32
C ALA A 130 -19.38 -1.04 -0.50
N ALA A 131 -18.42 -1.83 -1.00
CA ALA A 131 -17.08 -1.34 -1.31
C ALA A 131 -17.10 -0.36 -2.49
N LEU A 132 -17.85 -0.68 -3.55
CA LEU A 132 -18.00 0.21 -4.71
C LEU A 132 -18.53 1.59 -4.29
N SER A 133 -19.64 1.63 -3.54
CA SER A 133 -20.20 2.89 -3.06
C SER A 133 -19.25 3.66 -2.13
N LEU A 134 -18.50 2.94 -1.27
CA LEU A 134 -17.48 3.55 -0.42
C LEU A 134 -16.41 4.24 -1.25
N TYR A 135 -15.80 3.54 -2.21
CA TYR A 135 -14.68 4.08 -2.98
C TYR A 135 -15.13 5.18 -3.95
N GLU A 136 -16.30 5.03 -4.58
CA GLU A 136 -16.91 6.10 -5.41
C GLU A 136 -17.12 7.38 -4.60
N SER A 137 -17.60 7.27 -3.35
CA SER A 137 -17.77 8.44 -2.46
C SER A 137 -16.47 9.14 -2.06
N LEU A 138 -15.33 8.46 -2.26
CA LEU A 138 -13.98 8.98 -2.01
C LEU A 138 -13.29 9.46 -3.30
N GLY A 139 -14.00 9.44 -4.44
CA GLY A 139 -13.51 9.94 -5.72
C GLY A 139 -12.87 8.89 -6.62
N PHE A 140 -12.87 7.61 -6.22
CA PHE A 140 -12.38 6.54 -7.11
C PHE A 140 -13.36 6.31 -8.25
N ILE A 141 -12.83 6.04 -9.44
CA ILE A 141 -13.60 5.67 -10.63
C ILE A 141 -13.25 4.25 -11.07
N ARG A 142 -14.17 3.60 -11.80
CA ARG A 142 -13.90 2.28 -12.40
C ARG A 142 -12.97 2.45 -13.61
N GLU A 143 -11.78 1.89 -13.55
CA GLU A 143 -10.82 1.86 -14.67
C GLU A 143 -11.17 0.74 -15.66
N LYS A 144 -11.31 -0.48 -15.15
CA LYS A 144 -11.55 -1.69 -15.96
C LYS A 144 -12.22 -2.80 -15.15
N ARG A 145 -12.81 -3.75 -15.86
CA ARG A 145 -13.30 -5.02 -15.32
C ARG A 145 -12.28 -6.12 -15.57
N LEU A 146 -11.96 -6.89 -14.56
CA LEU A 146 -11.05 -8.03 -14.60
C LEU A 146 -11.89 -9.31 -14.49
N TYR A 147 -11.87 -10.14 -15.53
CA TYR A 147 -12.69 -11.36 -15.57
C TYR A 147 -12.05 -12.49 -14.77
N ARG A 148 -12.84 -13.17 -13.93
CA ARG A 148 -12.40 -14.30 -13.09
C ARG A 148 -11.13 -13.99 -12.28
N PHE A 149 -11.09 -12.79 -11.70
CA PHE A 149 -9.93 -12.26 -10.98
C PHE A 149 -9.73 -12.94 -9.62
N TYR A 150 -10.81 -13.21 -8.89
CA TYR A 150 -10.76 -13.85 -7.59
C TYR A 150 -10.72 -15.38 -7.70
N LEU A 151 -10.20 -16.06 -6.66
CA LEU A 151 -10.08 -17.53 -6.65
C LEU A 151 -11.44 -18.24 -6.75
N ASN A 152 -12.51 -17.58 -6.29
CA ASN A 152 -13.88 -18.04 -6.42
C ASN A 152 -14.46 -17.89 -7.84
N GLY A 153 -13.67 -17.41 -8.80
CA GLY A 153 -14.05 -17.19 -10.20
C GLY A 153 -14.85 -15.90 -10.43
N LYS A 154 -15.07 -15.07 -9.41
CA LYS A 154 -15.74 -13.78 -9.58
C LYS A 154 -14.86 -12.77 -10.30
N ASP A 155 -15.52 -11.91 -11.05
CA ASP A 155 -14.91 -10.73 -11.65
C ASP A 155 -14.62 -9.66 -10.59
N ALA A 156 -13.64 -8.82 -10.89
CA ALA A 156 -13.33 -7.62 -10.12
C ALA A 156 -13.51 -6.34 -10.95
N PHE A 157 -13.78 -5.23 -10.28
CA PHE A 157 -13.50 -3.91 -10.83
C PHE A 157 -12.17 -3.41 -10.27
N ARG A 158 -11.29 -2.96 -11.16
CA ARG A 158 -10.14 -2.13 -10.84
C ARG A 158 -10.61 -0.69 -10.71
N LEU A 159 -10.43 -0.12 -9.53
CA LEU A 159 -10.74 1.29 -9.27
C LEU A 159 -9.45 2.10 -9.19
N ILE A 160 -9.54 3.36 -9.61
CA ILE A 160 -8.42 4.31 -9.63
C ILE A 160 -8.87 5.67 -9.10
N LEU A 161 -7.98 6.32 -8.34
CA LEU A 161 -8.06 7.72 -7.98
C LEU A 161 -6.76 8.40 -8.42
N THR A 162 -6.84 9.29 -9.40
CA THR A 162 -5.71 10.14 -9.81
C THR A 162 -5.64 11.38 -8.92
N LEU A 163 -4.44 11.70 -8.44
CA LEU A 163 -4.19 12.86 -7.62
C LEU A 163 -3.65 14.01 -8.49
N PRO A 164 -4.05 15.26 -8.24
CA PRO A 164 -3.47 16.39 -8.93
C PRO A 164 -1.99 16.50 -8.57
N PRO A 165 -1.13 16.96 -9.50
CA PRO A 165 0.26 17.23 -9.18
C PRO A 165 0.33 18.23 -8.04
N GLN A 166 1.16 17.94 -7.04
CA GLN A 166 1.46 18.87 -5.95
C GLN A 166 2.02 20.15 -6.58
N SER A 167 1.28 21.26 -6.53
CA SER A 167 1.77 22.53 -7.03
C SER A 167 2.98 22.90 -6.19
N SER A 168 4.18 22.91 -6.79
CA SER A 168 5.34 23.52 -6.16
C SER A 168 5.01 24.99 -5.95
N VAL A 169 4.66 25.36 -4.73
CA VAL A 169 4.76 26.75 -4.31
C VAL A 169 6.25 27.02 -4.26
N HIS A 170 6.81 27.39 -5.41
CA HIS A 170 8.09 28.08 -5.46
C HIS A 170 7.85 29.41 -4.74
N SER A 171 8.33 29.51 -3.50
CA SER A 171 8.66 30.81 -2.94
C SER A 171 9.76 31.38 -3.84
N GLU A 172 9.35 32.22 -4.80
CA GLU A 172 10.24 33.17 -5.45
C GLU A 172 10.68 34.16 -4.36
N ASP A 173 11.74 33.78 -3.64
CA ASP A 173 12.58 34.74 -2.93
C ASP A 173 13.72 35.10 -3.89
N ASP A 174 13.60 36.28 -4.49
CA ASP A 174 14.58 36.92 -5.34
C ASP A 174 15.89 37.28 -4.59
N ASP A 175 16.96 37.28 -5.38
CA ASP A 175 18.19 38.08 -5.27
C ASP A 175 19.40 37.61 -4.42
N GLU A 176 20.33 36.96 -5.15
CA GLU A 176 21.67 37.47 -5.53
C GLU A 176 22.70 37.84 -4.42
N SER A 177 23.79 37.04 -4.32
CA SER A 177 25.18 37.56 -4.44
C SER A 177 26.28 36.47 -4.37
N SER A 178 26.98 36.34 -5.51
CA SER A 178 28.41 36.06 -5.75
C SER A 178 29.24 35.13 -4.84
N SER A 179 29.96 34.18 -5.47
CA SER A 179 31.41 34.27 -5.78
C SER A 179 32.19 32.94 -5.68
N GLY A 180 33.15 32.75 -6.62
CA GLY A 180 34.36 31.88 -6.45
C GLY A 180 34.22 30.42 -6.92
N ALA A 181 34.50 30.06 -8.18
CA ALA A 181 35.80 29.89 -8.84
C ALA A 181 36.61 28.61 -8.48
N PHE A 182 37.06 27.94 -9.56
CA PHE A 182 38.19 27.01 -9.73
C PHE A 182 38.05 25.47 -9.52
N ARG A 183 38.07 24.78 -10.68
CA ARG A 183 39.15 23.89 -11.18
C ARG A 183 39.30 22.47 -10.59
N GLY A 184 39.31 21.47 -11.48
CA GLY A 184 40.01 20.21 -11.23
C GLY A 184 39.50 19.00 -12.02
N GLU A 185 40.01 18.81 -13.25
CA GLU A 185 40.02 17.52 -13.93
C GLU A 185 40.82 16.49 -13.10
N ASN A 186 40.37 15.23 -13.06
CA ASN A 186 41.31 14.11 -13.17
C ASN A 186 40.62 12.83 -13.64
N ARG A 187 41.19 12.24 -14.67
CA ARG A 187 40.80 10.96 -15.28
C ARG A 187 41.80 9.86 -14.90
N TYR A 188 41.28 8.61 -14.92
CA TYR A 188 41.94 7.31 -15.19
C TYR A 188 42.71 6.62 -14.02
N PRO A 189 42.93 5.28 -14.02
CA PRO A 189 42.83 4.34 -15.16
C PRO A 189 42.19 2.94 -14.91
N VAL A 190 42.23 2.16 -15.99
CA VAL A 190 41.76 0.79 -16.24
C VAL A 190 42.86 -0.27 -15.95
N ASN A 191 42.43 -1.44 -15.44
CA ASN A 191 42.96 -2.83 -15.48
C ASN A 191 44.46 -3.16 -15.25
N SER A 192 44.74 -4.19 -14.41
CA SER A 192 44.91 -5.59 -14.89
C SER A 192 45.38 -6.61 -13.81
N ARG A 193 44.75 -7.80 -13.89
CA ARG A 193 45.04 -9.19 -13.45
C ARG A 193 46.36 -9.57 -12.73
N GLN A 194 46.27 -10.48 -11.74
CA GLN A 194 46.75 -11.89 -11.82
C GLN A 194 46.41 -12.79 -10.60
N ARG A 195 46.11 -14.08 -10.91
CA ARG A 195 46.31 -15.39 -10.20
C ARG A 195 45.90 -15.49 -8.70
N GLY A 196 45.14 -16.47 -8.18
CA GLY A 196 44.67 -17.78 -8.62
C GLY A 196 44.83 -18.76 -7.44
N ILE A 197 43.77 -19.04 -6.65
CA ILE A 197 43.69 -20.16 -5.69
C ILE A 197 42.21 -20.64 -5.64
N LEU A 198 41.98 -21.94 -5.89
CA LEU A 198 40.66 -22.58 -5.88
C LEU A 198 40.12 -22.72 -4.45
N GLY A 199 39.23 -21.82 -4.06
CA GLY A 199 38.36 -21.93 -2.88
C GLY A 199 37.04 -22.67 -3.18
N PRO A 200 36.25 -23.00 -2.14
CA PRO A 200 35.09 -23.89 -2.26
C PRO A 200 34.01 -23.27 -3.17
N LYS A 201 33.26 -24.13 -3.90
CA LYS A 201 32.26 -23.73 -4.90
C LYS A 201 31.30 -22.67 -4.34
N LYS A 202 31.44 -21.43 -4.83
CA LYS A 202 30.48 -20.35 -4.61
C LYS A 202 29.21 -20.66 -5.38
N TYR A 203 28.14 -20.97 -4.67
CA TYR A 203 26.81 -20.91 -5.24
C TYR A 203 26.54 -19.45 -5.63
N ARG A 204 26.32 -19.20 -6.92
CA ARG A 204 25.80 -17.91 -7.38
C ARG A 204 24.33 -17.86 -6.96
N ALA A 205 23.98 -16.91 -6.09
CA ALA A 205 22.59 -16.53 -5.93
C ALA A 205 22.04 -16.18 -7.32
N ILE A 206 20.99 -16.87 -7.75
CA ILE A 206 20.25 -16.48 -8.94
C ILE A 206 19.72 -15.08 -8.65
N ARG A 207 20.03 -14.13 -9.54
CA ARG A 207 19.38 -12.81 -9.50
C ARG A 207 17.92 -13.05 -9.82
N VAL A 208 17.10 -13.15 -8.77
CA VAL A 208 15.64 -13.08 -8.92
C VAL A 208 15.36 -11.60 -9.14
N THR A 209 15.00 -11.26 -10.38
CA THR A 209 14.33 -9.98 -10.62
C THR A 209 13.06 -9.99 -9.77
N PRO A 210 12.77 -8.92 -9.01
CA PRO A 210 11.47 -8.79 -8.36
C PRO A 210 10.40 -9.01 -9.41
N TYR A 211 9.31 -9.69 -9.05
CA TYR A 211 8.12 -9.78 -9.91
C TYR A 211 7.79 -8.36 -10.39
N SER A 212 7.95 -8.11 -11.68
CA SER A 212 7.51 -6.88 -12.33
C SER A 212 6.04 -7.08 -12.70
N ASP A 213 5.18 -6.17 -12.26
CA ASP A 213 3.73 -6.14 -12.60
C ASP A 213 3.47 -6.04 -14.13
N ASP A 214 4.51 -6.02 -14.97
CA ASP A 214 4.44 -5.98 -16.43
C ASP A 214 4.02 -7.33 -17.06
N ASP A 215 4.03 -8.44 -16.32
CA ASP A 215 3.69 -9.77 -16.84
C ASP A 215 2.18 -10.09 -16.84
N GLU A 216 1.31 -9.25 -16.26
CA GLU A 216 -0.14 -9.50 -16.17
C GLU A 216 -0.91 -9.26 -17.48
N GLU A 217 -0.30 -8.64 -18.50
CA GLU A 217 -1.00 -8.32 -19.75
C GLU A 217 -1.09 -9.51 -20.73
N TYR A 218 -0.41 -10.63 -20.45
CA TYR A 218 -0.44 -11.82 -21.32
C TYR A 218 -1.68 -12.71 -21.15
N VAL A 219 -2.44 -12.59 -20.05
CA VAL A 219 -3.57 -13.49 -19.76
C VAL A 219 -4.90 -12.95 -20.30
N SER A 220 -4.98 -11.67 -20.69
CA SER A 220 -6.22 -11.06 -21.21
C SER A 220 -6.41 -11.20 -22.73
N ARG A 221 -5.53 -11.93 -23.43
CA ARG A 221 -5.65 -12.21 -24.88
C ARG A 221 -5.87 -13.71 -25.15
N ARG A 222 -6.90 -14.31 -24.58
CA ARG A 222 -7.49 -15.57 -25.07
C ARG A 222 -8.98 -15.63 -24.79
#